data_AF-A0A8S3E2A7-F1
#
_entry.id   AF-A0A8S3E2A7-F1
#
_cell.length_a   1.000
_cell.length_b   1.000
_cell.length_c   1.000
_cell.angle_alpha   90.00
_cell.angle_beta   90.00
_cell.angle_gamma   90.00
#
_symmetry.space_group_name_H-M   'P 1'
#
loop_
_entity.id
_entity.type
_entity.pdbx_description
1 polymer ?
#
loop_
_entity_poly.entity_id
_entity_poly.type
_entity_poly.pdbx_seq_one_letter_code
_entity_poly.pdbx_strand_id
1 'polypeptide(L)' 'IASCPQDLGVFQCKNKNCVSKQLECDGRNHCGDGTDENQCGILSG' A
#
# COMPACT_ATOMS: atom_id res chain seq x y z
N ILE A 1 -17.08 8.14 5.90
CA ILE A 1 -16.33 6.89 5.70
C ILE A 1 -14.98 7.22 5.10
N ALA A 2 -13.87 7.10 5.83
CA ALA A 2 -12.54 7.37 5.28
C ALA A 2 -12.04 6.13 4.53
N SER A 3 -12.66 5.86 3.39
CA SER A 3 -12.06 5.01 2.36
C SER A 3 -11.19 5.92 1.52
N CYS A 4 -9.92 5.55 1.32
CA CYS A 4 -8.97 6.34 0.56
C CYS A 4 -9.55 6.65 -0.84
N PRO A 5 -9.35 7.87 -1.38
CA PRO A 5 -9.89 8.25 -2.68
C PRO A 5 -9.26 7.40 -3.79
N GLN A 6 -9.94 6.32 -4.20
CA GLN A 6 -9.44 5.33 -5.17
C GLN A 6 -9.05 5.95 -6.53
N ASP A 7 -9.59 7.12 -6.86
CA ASP A 7 -9.31 7.85 -8.11
C ASP A 7 -7.94 8.55 -8.12
N LEU A 8 -7.29 8.73 -6.95
CA LEU A 8 -5.99 9.39 -6.83
C LEU A 8 -4.78 8.44 -6.94
N GLY A 9 -5.01 7.17 -7.33
CA GLY A 9 -3.93 6.19 -7.35
C GLY A 9 -3.35 5.92 -5.97
N VAL A 10 -4.20 5.90 -4.93
CA VAL A 10 -3.81 5.54 -3.55
C VAL A 10 -4.30 4.13 -3.20
N PHE A 11 -3.50 3.44 -2.39
CA PHE A 11 -3.78 2.14 -1.81
C PHE A 11 -4.22 2.31 -0.35
N GLN A 12 -5.25 1.57 0.06
CA GLN A 12 -5.71 1.53 1.44
C GLN A 12 -5.06 0.36 2.19
N CYS A 13 -4.29 0.71 3.20
CA CYS A 13 -3.71 -0.18 4.18
C CYS A 13 -4.72 -0.96 5.02
N LYS A 14 -4.29 -2.08 5.62
CA LYS A 14 -5.07 -2.76 6.67
C LYS A 14 -5.31 -1.87 7.89
N ASN A 15 -4.35 -1.02 8.24
CA ASN A 15 -4.50 -0.04 9.31
C ASN A 15 -5.38 1.16 8.92
N LYS A 16 -6.08 1.12 7.77
CA LYS A 16 -6.88 2.22 7.21
C LYS A 16 -6.08 3.47 6.81
N ASN A 17 -4.75 3.40 6.87
CA ASN A 17 -3.87 4.39 6.26
C ASN A 17 -4.02 4.40 4.73
N CYS A 18 -3.72 5.55 4.14
CA CYS A 18 -3.70 5.74 2.69
C CYS A 18 -2.27 6.05 2.27
N VAL A 19 -1.73 5.24 1.37
CA VAL A 19 -0.41 5.47 0.76
C VAL A 19 -0.56 5.50 -0.75
N SER A 20 0.35 6.13 -1.48
CA SER A 20 0.30 6.11 -2.94
C SER A 20 0.52 4.68 -3.45
N LYS A 21 -0.20 4.26 -4.50
CA LYS A 21 0.04 2.97 -5.16
C LYS A 21 1.48 2.82 -5.68
N GLN A 22 2.16 3.93 -5.96
CA GLN A 22 3.59 3.92 -6.32
C GLN A 22 4.51 3.50 -5.17
N LEU A 23 4.01 3.54 -3.94
CA LEU A 23 4.73 3.16 -2.73
C LEU A 23 4.39 1.73 -2.29
N GLU A 24 3.44 1.07 -2.96
CA GLU A 24 3.23 -0.36 -2.86
C GLU A 24 4.44 -1.06 -3.50
N CYS A 25 4.99 -2.08 -2.86
CA CYS A 25 6.16 -2.82 -3.35
C CYS A 25 7.49 -2.04 -3.46
N ASP A 26 7.66 -0.91 -2.76
CA ASP A 26 8.90 -0.11 -2.89
C ASP A 26 10.06 -0.64 -2.00
N GLY A 27 9.84 -1.74 -1.27
CA GLY A 27 10.79 -2.28 -0.29
C GLY A 27 10.81 -1.50 1.02
N ARG A 28 9.87 -0.56 1.21
CA ARG A 28 9.76 0.29 2.40
C ARG A 28 8.35 0.27 2.93
N ASN A 29 8.22 0.19 4.25
CA ASN A 29 6.92 0.23 4.87
C ASN A 29 6.41 1.67 5.03
N HIS A 30 5.55 2.08 4.10
CA HIS A 30 4.84 3.36 4.14
C HIS A 30 3.54 3.25 4.94
N CYS A 31 2.96 2.06 4.96
CA CYS A 31 1.70 1.79 5.62
C CYS A 31 1.78 1.83 7.16
N GLY A 32 2.98 1.66 7.73
CA GLY A 32 3.24 1.45 9.17
C GLY A 32 2.93 0.03 9.68
N ASP A 33 2.11 -0.73 8.94
CA ASP A 33 1.73 -2.13 9.24
C ASP A 33 2.39 -3.14 8.27
N GLY A 34 3.27 -2.69 7.38
CA GLY A 34 3.85 -3.50 6.30
C GLY A 34 2.88 -3.91 5.20
N THR A 35 1.61 -3.51 5.22
CA THR A 35 0.60 -4.08 4.31
C THR A 35 0.85 -3.71 2.84
N ASP A 36 1.45 -2.54 2.59
CA ASP A 36 1.88 -2.09 1.26
C ASP A 36 2.97 -2.97 0.64
N GLU A 37 3.68 -3.74 1.46
CA GLU A 37 4.79 -4.62 1.06
C GLU A 37 4.42 -6.11 1.12
N ASN A 38 3.29 -6.46 1.77
CA ASN A 38 2.89 -7.86 2.00
C ASN A 38 2.32 -8.53 0.75
N GLN A 39 1.70 -7.76 -0.14
CA GLN A 39 1.06 -8.29 -1.35
C GLN A 39 1.90 -8.04 -2.61
N CYS A 40 3.19 -7.77 -2.41
CA CYS A 40 4.11 -7.68 -3.51
C CYS A 40 4.31 -9.06 -4.12
N GLY A 41 3.66 -9.31 -5.24
CA GLY A 41 3.73 -10.57 -5.95
C GLY A 41 5.18 -11.04 -6.01
N ILE A 42 5.43 -12.23 -5.47
CA ILE A 42 6.73 -12.87 -5.41
C ILE A 42 7.20 -13.14 -6.84
N LEU A 43 7.71 -12.12 -7.52
CA LEU A 43 8.73 -12.27 -8.56
C LEU A 43 10.03 -12.32 -7.77
N SER A 44 10.28 -13.41 -7.04
CA SER A 44 11.00 -14.56 -7.60
C SER A 44 12.15 -14.03 -8.45
N GLY A 45 13.25 -13.67 -7.79
CA GLY A 45 14.56 -13.86 -8.41
C GLY A 45 14.84 -15.35 -8.56
#